data_AF-A0A9Q8MUF1-F1
#
_entry.id   AF-A0A9Q8MUF1-F1
#
_cell.length_a   1.000
_cell.length_b   1.000
_cell.length_c   1.000
_cell.angle_alpha   90.00
_cell.angle_beta   90.00
_cell.angle_gamma   90.00
#
_symmetry.space_group_name_H-M   'P 1'
#
loop_
_entity.id
_entity.type
_entity.pdbx_description
1 polymer ?
#
loop_
_entity_poly.entity_id
_entity_poly.type
_entity_poly.pdbx_seq_one_letter_code
_entity_poly.pdbx_strand_id
1 'polypeptide(L)'
;MKEYEAEKYDINQNINSNALTKSGNNRKIRINYAWEYFKNKQKELLLAPKTNDIYAKRKIDVESVFGRLKASLRFNRFSVRGIEKVKKEAGFAIMALNIRKLMTKVINFIQLYTKTGFTLNIKRKSCFCRDLCHSPLLFYN
;
A
#
# COMPACT_ATOMS: atom_id res chain seq x y z
N MET A 1 10.91 -19.69 24.61
CA MET A 1 9.47 -19.44 24.39
C MET A 1 8.77 -19.76 25.70
N LYS A 2 7.98 -18.83 26.25
CA LYS A 2 7.25 -19.08 27.51
C LYS A 2 5.77 -19.28 27.21
N GLU A 3 5.20 -20.30 27.82
CA GLU A 3 3.79 -20.65 27.68
C GLU A 3 3.07 -20.28 28.97
N TYR A 4 1.97 -19.57 28.82
CA TYR A 4 1.06 -19.16 29.89
C TYR A 4 -0.25 -19.86 29.66
N GLU A 5 -0.78 -20.52 30.69
CA GLU A 5 -2.06 -21.19 30.65
C GLU A 5 -3.03 -20.46 31.57
N ALA A 6 -4.27 -20.29 31.12
CA ALA A 6 -5.31 -19.67 31.93
C ALA A 6 -5.69 -20.58 33.10
N GLU A 7 -5.91 -19.98 34.27
CA GLU A 7 -6.39 -20.70 35.46
C GLU A 7 -7.83 -21.16 35.24
N LYS A 8 -8.09 -22.43 35.54
CA LYS A 8 -9.41 -23.06 35.28
C LYS A 8 -10.47 -22.62 36.29
N TYR A 9 -10.06 -22.31 37.51
CA TYR A 9 -10.94 -22.04 38.64
C TYR A 9 -10.66 -20.64 39.17
N ASP A 10 -11.73 -19.93 39.53
CA ASP A 10 -11.63 -18.63 40.21
C ASP A 10 -11.34 -18.83 41.72
N ILE A 11 -11.11 -17.74 42.43
CA ILE A 11 -10.79 -17.70 43.88
C ILE A 11 -11.83 -18.49 44.71
N ASN A 12 -13.09 -18.47 44.27
CA ASN A 12 -14.20 -19.17 44.92
C ASN A 12 -14.37 -20.64 44.44
N GLN A 13 -13.38 -21.22 43.76
CA GLN A 13 -13.39 -22.56 43.17
C GLN A 13 -14.45 -22.80 42.06
N ASN A 14 -15.07 -21.74 41.55
CA ASN A 14 -15.98 -21.81 40.40
C ASN A 14 -15.22 -21.89 39.07
N ILE A 15 -15.78 -22.59 38.08
CA ILE A 15 -15.16 -22.70 36.74
C ILE A 15 -15.25 -21.35 36.01
N ASN A 16 -14.10 -20.84 35.57
CA ASN A 16 -14.05 -19.63 34.77
C ASN A 16 -14.29 -19.94 33.28
N SER A 17 -15.46 -19.55 32.76
CA SER A 17 -15.82 -19.79 31.35
C SER A 17 -14.89 -19.08 30.35
N ASN A 18 -14.25 -17.97 30.74
CA ASN A 18 -13.34 -17.21 29.89
C ASN A 18 -11.97 -17.89 29.74
N ALA A 19 -11.57 -18.70 30.72
CA ALA A 19 -10.32 -19.45 30.70
C ALA A 19 -10.35 -20.64 29.71
N LEU A 20 -11.55 -21.05 29.27
CA LEU A 20 -11.76 -22.18 28.39
C LEU A 20 -11.99 -21.75 26.93
N THR A 21 -11.55 -22.59 26.01
CA THR A 21 -11.87 -22.52 24.58
C THR A 21 -13.28 -23.07 24.32
N LYS A 22 -13.83 -22.84 23.13
CA LYS A 22 -15.16 -23.38 22.75
C LYS A 22 -15.24 -24.92 22.85
N SER A 23 -14.09 -25.60 22.75
CA SER A 23 -13.96 -27.06 22.87
C SER A 23 -13.72 -27.53 24.33
N GLY A 24 -13.73 -26.62 25.31
CA GLY A 24 -13.58 -26.96 26.74
C GLY A 24 -12.13 -27.08 27.24
N ASN A 25 -11.12 -26.85 26.39
CA ASN A 25 -9.71 -26.85 26.80
C ASN A 25 -9.27 -25.50 27.35
N ASN A 26 -8.34 -25.47 28.31
CA ASN A 26 -7.74 -24.22 28.80
C ASN A 26 -7.06 -23.44 27.67
N ARG A 27 -7.27 -22.12 27.65
CA ARG A 27 -6.60 -21.21 26.74
C ARG A 27 -5.12 -21.11 27.13
N LYS A 28 -4.25 -21.23 26.14
CA LYS A 28 -2.80 -21.09 26.29
C LYS A 28 -2.28 -19.99 25.37
N ILE A 29 -1.37 -19.17 25.87
CA ILE A 29 -0.69 -18.12 25.12
C ILE A 29 0.81 -18.42 25.14
N ARG A 30 1.42 -18.50 23.96
CA ARG A 30 2.86 -18.66 23.81
C ARG A 30 3.48 -17.33 23.46
N ILE A 31 4.43 -16.89 24.27
CA ILE A 31 5.16 -15.64 24.08
C ILE A 31 6.60 -15.96 23.71
N ASN A 32 7.04 -15.37 22.60
CA ASN A 32 8.44 -15.34 22.21
C ASN A 32 9.02 -13.97 22.56
N TYR A 33 9.74 -13.89 23.68
CA TYR A 33 10.33 -12.65 24.17
C TYR A 33 11.32 -12.00 23.20
N ALA A 34 12.11 -12.80 22.47
CA ALA A 34 13.04 -12.26 21.49
C ALA A 34 12.28 -11.54 20.36
N TRP A 35 11.18 -12.14 19.89
CA TRP A 35 10.33 -11.54 18.87
C TRP A 35 9.56 -10.33 19.40
N GLU A 36 9.08 -10.37 20.65
CA GLU A 36 8.40 -9.26 21.30
C GLU A 36 9.32 -8.05 21.49
N TYR A 37 10.58 -8.28 21.87
CA TYR A 37 11.62 -7.26 21.93
C TYR A 37 11.79 -6.55 20.58
N PHE A 38 11.95 -7.30 19.48
CA PHE A 38 12.11 -6.67 18.16
C PHE A 38 10.88 -5.90 17.70
N LYS A 39 9.66 -6.41 17.98
CA LYS A 39 8.42 -5.67 17.69
C LYS A 39 8.34 -4.37 18.47
N ASN A 40 8.66 -4.38 19.76
CA ASN A 40 8.64 -3.18 20.59
C ASN A 40 9.67 -2.16 20.10
N LYS A 41 10.89 -2.61 19.79
CA LYS A 41 11.92 -1.76 19.18
C LYS A 41 11.45 -1.09 17.89
N GLN A 42 10.79 -1.84 17.00
CA GLN A 42 10.21 -1.26 15.78
C GLN A 42 9.07 -0.28 16.07
N LYS A 43 8.21 -0.60 17.05
CA LYS A 43 7.10 0.25 17.47
C LYS A 43 7.62 1.59 18.02
N GLU A 44 8.62 1.57 18.87
CA GLU A 44 9.27 2.78 19.41
C GLU A 44 9.85 3.64 18.29
N LEU A 45 10.57 3.03 17.35
CA LEU A 45 11.12 3.72 16.18
C LEU A 45 10.03 4.37 15.30
N LEU A 46 8.85 3.75 15.19
CA LEU A 46 7.72 4.30 14.43
C LEU A 46 6.91 5.35 15.20
N LEU A 47 6.93 5.30 16.54
CA LEU A 47 6.22 6.23 17.41
C LEU A 47 6.99 7.54 17.64
N ALA A 48 8.31 7.55 17.44
CA ALA A 48 9.08 8.78 17.55
C ALA A 48 8.49 9.90 16.65
N PRO A 49 8.40 11.15 17.13
CA PRO A 49 7.58 12.18 16.48
C PRO A 49 7.98 12.45 15.02
N LYS A 50 9.29 12.53 14.76
CA LYS A 50 9.83 12.75 13.40
C LYS A 50 9.50 11.60 12.43
N THR A 51 9.63 10.35 12.88
CA THR A 51 9.39 9.18 12.04
C THR A 51 7.91 8.92 11.84
N ASN A 52 7.09 9.20 12.85
CA ASN A 52 5.63 9.12 12.78
C ASN A 52 5.07 10.01 11.68
N ASP A 53 5.47 11.28 11.64
CA ASP A 53 5.04 12.25 10.61
C ASP A 53 5.44 11.82 9.20
N ILE A 54 6.68 11.33 9.04
CA ILE A 54 7.17 10.80 7.75
C ILE A 54 6.37 9.57 7.34
N TYR A 55 6.08 8.67 8.29
CA TYR A 55 5.34 7.45 8.04
C TYR A 55 3.87 7.73 7.67
N ALA A 56 3.23 8.69 8.33
CA ALA A 56 1.88 9.15 8.00
C ALA A 56 1.80 9.70 6.58
N LYS A 57 2.75 10.54 6.16
CA LYS A 57 2.85 11.05 4.77
C LYS A 57 3.03 9.92 3.77
N ARG A 58 3.90 8.94 4.06
CA ARG A 58 4.14 7.78 3.19
C ARG A 58 2.88 6.94 2.96
N LYS A 59 2.01 6.75 3.96
CA LYS A 59 0.75 6.02 3.75
C LYS A 59 -0.06 6.67 2.64
N ILE A 60 -0.26 7.98 2.72
CA ILE A 60 -1.07 8.73 1.75
C ILE A 60 -0.39 8.77 0.38
N ASP A 61 0.90 9.11 0.33
CA ASP A 61 1.63 9.29 -0.92
C ASP A 61 1.81 7.97 -1.68
N VAL A 62 2.17 6.90 -0.98
CA VAL A 62 2.44 5.59 -1.58
C VAL A 62 1.12 4.94 -2.05
N GLU A 63 0.08 4.93 -1.21
CA GLU A 63 -1.22 4.35 -1.58
C GLU A 63 -1.86 5.10 -2.75
N SER A 64 -1.78 6.44 -2.77
CA SER A 64 -2.34 7.24 -3.86
C SER A 64 -1.62 7.00 -5.20
N VAL A 65 -0.30 6.75 -5.18
CA VAL A 65 0.46 6.39 -6.39
C VAL A 65 0.03 5.03 -6.92
N PHE A 66 -0.08 4.01 -6.06
CA PHE A 66 -0.52 2.67 -6.50
C PHE A 66 -1.99 2.65 -6.94
N GLY A 67 -2.87 3.39 -6.27
CA GLY A 67 -4.25 3.58 -6.70
C GLY A 67 -4.33 4.24 -8.07
N ARG A 68 -3.51 5.28 -8.32
CA ARG A 68 -3.42 5.93 -9.64
C ARG A 68 -2.83 5.03 -10.71
N LEU A 69 -1.83 4.21 -10.39
CA LEU A 69 -1.28 3.21 -11.33
C LEU A 69 -2.39 2.26 -11.81
N LYS A 70 -3.13 1.68 -10.87
CA LYS A 70 -4.22 0.75 -11.19
C LYS A 70 -5.37 1.44 -11.94
N ALA A 71 -5.84 2.59 -11.47
CA ALA A 71 -7.00 3.26 -12.07
C ALA A 71 -6.68 3.95 -13.40
N SER A 72 -5.50 4.57 -13.54
CA SER A 72 -5.16 5.39 -14.71
C SER A 72 -4.46 4.62 -15.82
N LEU A 73 -3.59 3.67 -15.48
CA LEU A 73 -2.84 2.88 -16.45
C LEU A 73 -3.39 1.45 -16.60
N ARG A 74 -4.43 1.07 -15.83
CA ARG A 74 -4.94 -0.30 -15.75
C ARG A 74 -3.83 -1.32 -15.47
N PHE A 75 -2.82 -0.89 -14.72
CA PHE A 75 -1.62 -1.65 -14.47
C PHE A 75 -1.88 -2.72 -13.40
N ASN A 76 -2.43 -3.86 -13.83
CA ASN A 76 -2.76 -4.99 -12.97
C ASN A 76 -1.70 -6.10 -13.02
N ARG A 77 -0.92 -6.17 -14.10
CA ARG A 77 0.09 -7.19 -14.33
C ARG A 77 1.26 -6.61 -15.12
N PHE A 78 2.47 -7.04 -14.78
CA PHE A 78 3.67 -6.78 -15.58
C PHE A 78 3.64 -7.61 -16.87
N SER A 79 3.93 -6.97 -17.99
CA SER A 79 4.02 -7.63 -19.29
C SER A 79 5.24 -8.54 -19.37
N VAL A 80 6.36 -8.14 -18.74
CA VAL A 80 7.64 -8.84 -18.84
C VAL A 80 7.89 -9.80 -17.67
N ARG A 81 8.69 -10.85 -17.92
CA ARG A 81 9.18 -11.77 -16.89
C ARG A 81 10.65 -11.49 -16.55
N GLY A 82 11.04 -11.72 -15.30
CA GLY A 82 12.40 -11.49 -14.79
C GLY A 82 12.55 -10.17 -14.05
N ILE A 83 13.26 -10.20 -12.91
CA ILE A 83 13.31 -9.09 -11.92
C ILE A 83 13.82 -7.80 -12.56
N GLU A 84 14.87 -7.86 -13.38
CA GLU A 84 15.44 -6.67 -14.02
C GLU A 84 14.48 -6.01 -15.01
N LYS A 85 13.78 -6.81 -15.82
CA LYS A 85 12.82 -6.30 -16.80
C LYS A 85 11.61 -5.70 -16.11
N VAL A 86 11.10 -6.35 -15.07
CA VAL A 86 9.99 -5.85 -14.23
C VAL A 86 10.35 -4.51 -13.58
N LYS A 87 11.58 -4.36 -13.08
CA LYS A 87 12.07 -3.08 -12.52
C LYS A 87 12.01 -1.95 -13.56
N LYS A 88 12.41 -2.22 -14.82
CA LYS A 88 12.35 -1.24 -15.91
C LYS A 88 10.89 -0.85 -16.24
N GLU A 89 10.00 -1.84 -16.37
CA GLU A 89 8.58 -1.61 -16.65
C GLU A 89 7.91 -0.78 -15.53
N ALA A 90 8.17 -1.13 -14.27
CA ALA A 90 7.71 -0.34 -13.12
C ALA A 90 8.24 1.10 -13.16
N GLY A 91 9.52 1.29 -13.51
CA GLY A 91 10.15 2.59 -13.65
C GLY A 91 9.45 3.47 -14.68
N PHE A 92 9.14 2.93 -15.86
CA PHE A 92 8.40 3.67 -16.89
C PHE A 92 7.00 4.07 -16.43
N ALA A 93 6.26 3.15 -15.78
CA ALA A 93 4.92 3.43 -15.28
C ALA A 93 4.92 4.57 -14.23
N ILE A 94 5.89 4.58 -13.33
CA ILE A 94 6.06 5.62 -12.31
C ILE A 94 6.49 6.95 -12.97
N MET A 95 7.39 6.90 -13.97
CA MET A 95 7.85 8.09 -14.70
C MET A 95 6.68 8.76 -15.45
N ALA A 96 5.83 7.99 -16.11
CA ALA A 96 4.63 8.48 -16.77
C ALA A 96 3.68 9.19 -15.77
N LEU A 97 3.53 8.63 -14.56
CA LEU A 97 2.75 9.28 -13.51
C LEU A 97 3.37 10.59 -13.02
N ASN A 98 4.70 10.66 -12.90
CA ASN A 98 5.40 11.87 -12.50
C ASN A 98 5.24 12.97 -13.55
N ILE A 99 5.40 12.66 -14.84
CA ILE A 99 5.16 13.60 -15.95
C ILE A 99 3.71 14.11 -15.90
N ARG A 100 2.73 13.22 -15.68
CA ARG A 100 1.32 13.62 -15.56
C ARG A 100 1.08 14.58 -14.38
N LYS A 101 1.74 14.34 -13.24
CA LYS A 101 1.69 15.25 -12.07
C LYS A 101 2.30 16.60 -12.40
N LEU A 102 3.45 16.63 -13.08
CA LEU A 102 4.11 17.88 -13.51
C LEU A 102 3.22 18.68 -14.46
N MET A 103 2.67 18.04 -15.49
CA MET A 103 1.76 18.69 -16.44
C MET A 103 0.53 19.29 -15.76
N THR A 104 -0.05 18.59 -14.78
CA THR A 104 -1.18 19.11 -14.01
C THR A 104 -0.80 20.37 -13.23
N LYS A 105 0.39 20.40 -12.62
CA LYS A 105 0.90 21.59 -11.92
C LYS A 105 1.15 22.76 -12.87
N VAL A 106 1.74 22.49 -14.05
CA VAL A 106 1.99 23.51 -15.08
C VAL A 106 0.68 24.08 -15.60
N ILE A 107 -0.32 23.25 -15.90
CA ILE A 107 -1.65 23.71 -16.34
C ILE A 107 -2.30 24.56 -15.25
N ASN A 108 -2.30 24.11 -14.00
CA ASN A 108 -2.87 24.88 -12.89
C ASN A 108 -2.15 26.22 -12.70
N PHE A 109 -0.81 26.23 -12.82
CA PHE A 109 -0.02 27.46 -12.79
C PHE A 109 -0.47 28.38 -13.93
N ILE A 110 -0.43 27.94 -15.18
CA ILE A 110 -0.88 28.74 -16.34
C ILE A 110 -2.31 29.26 -16.13
N GLN A 111 -3.24 28.44 -15.65
CA GLN A 111 -4.63 28.83 -15.35
C GLN A 111 -4.74 29.94 -14.29
N LEU A 112 -3.85 29.94 -13.30
CA LEU A 112 -3.79 31.01 -12.29
C LEU A 112 -3.30 32.33 -12.91
N TYR A 113 -2.36 32.28 -13.87
CA TYR A 113 -1.90 33.47 -14.59
C TYR A 113 -2.89 33.92 -15.69
N THR A 114 -3.64 33.01 -16.30
CA THR A 114 -4.64 33.30 -17.35
C THR A 114 -6.05 33.53 -16.80
N LYS A 115 -6.20 33.98 -15.54
CA LYS A 115 -7.51 34.38 -14.99
C LYS A 115 -8.24 35.46 -15.84
N THR A 116 -7.59 36.03 -16.85
CA THR A 116 -8.22 36.68 -18.00
C THR A 116 -8.42 35.68 -19.16
N GLY A 117 -9.53 34.93 -19.14
CA GLY A 117 -10.28 34.65 -20.37
C GLY A 117 -9.87 33.51 -21.31
N PHE A 118 -9.19 32.42 -20.88
CA PHE A 118 -9.07 31.23 -21.74
C PHE A 118 -9.46 29.93 -21.05
N THR A 119 -10.71 29.50 -21.26
CA THR A 119 -11.18 28.16 -20.92
C THR A 119 -10.54 27.15 -21.88
N LEU A 120 -9.34 26.67 -21.55
CA LEU A 120 -8.76 25.51 -22.22
C LEU A 120 -9.58 24.28 -21.86
N ASN A 121 -10.59 24.02 -22.68
CA ASN A 121 -11.41 22.83 -22.65
C ASN A 121 -10.54 21.65 -23.08
N ILE A 122 -9.68 21.17 -22.18
CA ILE A 122 -9.01 19.88 -22.31
C ILE A 122 -10.11 18.85 -22.13
N LYS A 123 -10.82 18.56 -23.22
CA LYS A 123 -11.61 17.33 -23.33
C LYS A 123 -10.67 16.22 -22.89
N ARG A 124 -10.97 15.59 -21.75
CA ARG A 124 -10.40 14.30 -21.38
C ARG A 124 -10.82 13.32 -22.47
N LYS A 125 -10.12 13.30 -23.61
CA LYS A 125 -10.15 12.15 -24.51
C LYS A 125 -9.44 11.03 -23.77
N SER A 126 -10.22 10.29 -23.00
CA SER A 126 -9.87 9.00 -22.41
C SER A 126 -9.70 7.96 -23.52
N CYS A 127 -8.79 8.20 -24.45
CA CYS A 127 -8.52 7.35 -25.61
C CYS A 127 -7.09 7.65 -26.10
N PHE A 128 -6.06 7.36 -25.29
CA PHE A 128 -4.68 7.35 -25.81
C PHE A 128 -3.81 6.24 -25.21
N CYS A 129 -4.44 5.11 -24.83
CA CYS A 129 -3.76 3.84 -24.55
C CYS A 129 -4.77 2.69 -24.68
N ARG A 130 -5.56 2.66 -25.78
CA ARG A 130 -6.32 1.43 -26.11
C ARG A 130 -5.47 0.45 -26.92
N ASP A 131 -4.42 0.92 -27.59
CA ASP A 131 -3.76 0.13 -28.64
C ASP A 131 -2.34 -0.33 -28.31
N LEU A 132 -1.77 0.03 -27.15
CA LEU A 132 -0.43 -0.45 -26.74
C LEU A 132 -0.44 -1.79 -25.99
N CYS A 133 -1.62 -2.30 -25.61
CA CYS A 133 -1.74 -3.58 -24.91
C CYS A 133 -2.60 -4.62 -25.65
N HIS A 134 -3.02 -4.34 -26.89
CA HIS A 134 -3.71 -5.29 -27.78
C HIS A 134 -2.94 -5.45 -29.10
N SER A 135 -1.62 -5.61 -29.02
CA SER A 135 -0.87 -6.23 -30.11
C SER A 135 -0.79 -7.74 -29.82
N PRO A 136 -1.67 -8.58 -30.40
CA PRO A 136 -1.45 -10.01 -30.47
C PRO A 136 -0.37 -10.26 -31.54
N LEU A 137 0.86 -9.83 -31.28
CA LEU A 137 2.00 -10.24 -32.09
C LEU A 137 2.64 -11.43 -31.42
N LEU A 138 2.07 -12.58 -31.77
CA LEU A 138 2.74 -13.82 -32.12
C LEU A 138 3.75 -14.32 -31.07
N PHE A 139 3.28 -15.31 -30.30
CA PHE A 139 4.08 -16.47 -29.98
C PHE A 139 4.81 -16.95 -31.24
N TYR A 140 6.14 -16.88 -31.25
CA TYR A 140 6.99 -17.86 -31.94
C TYR A 140 8.32 -17.95 -31.20
N ASN A 141 8.52 -19.14 -30.60
CA ASN A 141 9.72 -19.79 -30.05
C ASN A 141 10.61 -19.02 -29.07
#